data_AF-A0A9E3MIB4-F1
#
_entry.id   AF-A0A9E3MIB4-F1
#
_cell.length_a   1.000
_cell.length_b   1.000
_cell.length_c   1.000
_cell.angle_alpha   90.00
_cell.angle_beta   90.00
_cell.angle_gamma   90.00
#
_symmetry.space_group_name_H-M   'P 1'
#
loop_
_entity.id
_entity.type
_entity.pdbx_description
1 polymer ?
#
loop_
_entity_poly.entity_id
_entity_poly.type
_entity_poly.pdbx_seq_one_letter_code
_entity_poly.pdbx_strand_id
1 'polypeptide(L)' 'MNDSGFVSHCLELLGPLGHTSSRRMFGGHALYIDGLCMALIIQDTLYLKVDDGSRPLLER' A
#
# COMPACT_ATOMS: atom_id res chain seq x y z
N MET A 1 2.88 7.42 16.49
CA MET A 1 1.55 7.51 15.85
C MET A 1 1.20 6.13 15.33
N ASN A 2 -0.09 5.77 15.30
CA ASN A 2 -0.60 4.40 15.08
C ASN A 2 -0.38 3.89 13.64
N ASP A 3 0.88 3.67 13.20
CA ASP A 3 1.19 3.09 11.89
C ASP A 3 0.44 1.75 11.68
N SER A 4 0.29 0.95 12.74
CA SER A 4 -0.42 -0.32 12.67
C SER A 4 -1.92 -0.17 12.35
N GLY A 5 -2.56 0.90 12.83
CA GLY A 5 -3.99 1.13 12.60
C GLY A 5 -4.27 1.52 11.15
N PHE A 6 -3.48 2.44 10.60
CA PHE A 6 -3.61 2.84 9.20
C PHE A 6 -3.25 1.70 8.24
N VAL A 7 -2.18 0.95 8.53
CA VAL A 7 -1.81 -0.24 7.75
C VAL A 7 -2.94 -1.28 7.77
N SER A 8 -3.50 -1.62 8.93
CA SER A 8 -4.63 -2.55 9.01
C SER A 8 -5.84 -2.07 8.21
N HIS A 9 -6.17 -0.78 8.29
CA HIS A 9 -7.27 -0.21 7.53
C HIS A 9 -7.04 -0.32 6.01
N CYS A 10 -5.83 -0.02 5.53
CA CYS A 10 -5.50 -0.18 4.12
C CYS A 10 -5.55 -1.65 3.67
N LEU A 11 -5.07 -2.60 4.48
CA LEU A 11 -5.15 -4.02 4.16
C LEU A 11 -6.61 -4.50 4.09
N GLU A 12 -7.47 -4.04 4.99
CA GLU A 12 -8.91 -4.34 4.95
C GLU A 12 -9.56 -3.83 3.65
N LEU A 13 -9.26 -2.59 3.25
CA LEU A 13 -9.78 -2.00 2.01
C LEU A 13 -9.29 -2.73 0.75
N LEU A 14 -8.06 -3.26 0.77
CA LEU A 14 -7.47 -4.01 -0.35
C LEU A 14 -7.87 -5.49 -0.36
N GLY A 15 -8.48 -6.00 0.72
CA GLY A 15 -8.88 -7.40 0.89
C GLY A 15 -9.70 -8.01 -0.27
N PRO A 16 -10.63 -7.27 -0.89
CA PRO A 16 -11.38 -7.77 -2.05
C PRO A 16 -10.52 -8.09 -3.29
N LEU A 17 -9.28 -7.60 -3.36
CA LEU A 17 -8.38 -7.80 -4.49
C LEU A 17 -7.52 -9.08 -4.36
N GLY A 18 -7.47 -9.71 -3.19
CA GLY A 18 -6.67 -10.92 -2.95
C GLY A 18 -6.15 -11.03 -1.52
N HIS A 19 -5.22 -11.95 -1.27
CA HIS A 19 -4.61 -12.11 0.05
C HIS A 19 -3.68 -10.93 0.34
N THR A 20 -4.07 -10.10 1.29
CA THR A 20 -3.31 -8.90 1.67
C THR A 20 -2.33 -9.18 2.81
N SER A 21 -1.11 -8.68 2.68
CA SER A 21 -0.12 -8.69 3.76
C SER A 21 0.71 -7.41 3.75
N SER A 22 1.39 -7.10 4.85
CA SER A 22 2.31 -5.96 4.92
C SER A 22 3.66 -6.37 5.46
N ARG A 23 4.69 -5.62 5.08
CA ARG A 23 6.05 -5.77 5.60
C ARG A 23 6.65 -4.39 5.87
N ARG A 24 7.29 -4.23 7.05
CA ARG A 24 8.06 -3.03 7.35
C ARG A 24 9.30 -2.94 6.46
N MET A 25 9.40 -1.87 5.68
CA MET A 25 10.52 -1.59 4.77
C MET A 25 10.71 -0.07 4.64
N PHE A 26 11.97 0.39 4.53
CA PHE A 26 12.31 1.80 4.21
C PHE A 26 11.71 2.87 5.15
N GLY A 27 11.54 2.54 6.44
CA GLY A 27 10.91 3.45 7.40
C GLY A 27 9.38 3.54 7.30
N GLY A 28 8.76 2.68 6.48
CA GLY A 28 7.31 2.57 6.30
C GLY A 28 6.86 1.11 6.17
N HIS A 29 5.76 0.87 5.44
CA HIS A 29 5.20 -0.47 5.19
C HIS A 29 4.94 -0.69 3.70
N ALA A 30 5.55 -1.72 3.12
CA ALA A 30 5.13 -2.23 1.82
C ALA A 30 3.88 -3.09 1.99
N LEU A 31 2.88 -2.89 1.13
CA LEU A 31 1.65 -3.69 1.08
C LEU A 31 1.69 -4.63 -0.11
N TYR A 32 1.31 -5.88 0.13
CA TYR A 32 1.32 -6.95 -0.84
C TYR A 32 -0.09 -7.48 -1.04
N ILE A 33 -0.44 -7.80 -2.29
CA ILE A 33 -1.65 -8.51 -2.68
C ILE A 33 -1.19 -9.75 -3.44
N ASP A 34 -1.55 -10.94 -2.96
CA ASP A 34 -1.11 -12.23 -3.52
C ASP A 34 0.42 -12.32 -3.72
N GLY A 35 1.18 -11.75 -2.78
CA GLY A 35 2.64 -11.73 -2.81
C GLY A 35 3.27 -10.67 -3.71
N LEU A 36 2.48 -9.92 -4.48
CA LEU A 36 2.97 -8.81 -5.31
C LEU A 36 2.88 -7.49 -4.54
N CYS A 37 3.99 -6.73 -4.51
CA CYS A 37 4.00 -5.39 -3.90
C CYS A 37 3.16 -4.43 -4.75
N MET A 38 2.07 -3.93 -4.16
CA MET A 38 1.10 -3.05 -4.82
C MET A 38 1.13 -1.63 -4.27
N ALA A 39 1.59 -1.43 -3.03
CA ALA A 39 1.61 -0.10 -2.41
C ALA A 39 2.71 0.05 -1.37
N LEU A 40 3.00 1.30 -1.02
CA LEU A 40 3.92 1.70 0.04
C LEU A 40 3.22 2.73 0.94
N ILE A 41 3.22 2.50 2.25
CA ILE A 41 2.84 3.50 3.24
C ILE A 41 4.11 4.11 3.81
N ILE A 42 4.27 5.43 3.67
CA ILE A 42 5.36 6.19 4.28
C ILE A 42 4.84 7.58 4.66
N GLN A 43 5.26 8.08 5.82
CA GLN A 43 4.81 9.38 6.36
C GLN A 43 3.26 9.53 6.33
N ASP A 44 2.55 8.51 6.84
CA ASP A 44 1.07 8.49 6.90
C ASP A 44 0.36 8.58 5.53
N THR A 45 1.08 8.34 4.43
CA THR A 45 0.57 8.44 3.06
C THR A 45 0.66 7.10 2.35
N LEU A 46 -0.44 6.69 1.69
CA LEU A 46 -0.50 5.51 0.84
C LEU A 46 -0.11 5.86 -0.60
N TYR A 47 0.99 5.30 -1.08
CA TYR A 47 1.44 5.37 -2.47
C TYR A 47 1.10 4.08 -3.18
N LEU A 48 0.40 4.17 -4.30
CA LEU A 48 0.08 3.02 -5.14
C LEU A 48 1.13 2.84 -6.23
N LYS A 49 1.47 1.58 -6.52
CA LYS A 49 2.27 1.25 -7.69
C LYS A 49 1.45 1.57 -8.94
N VAL A 50 2.04 2.32 -9.87
CA VAL A 50 1.40 2.76 -11.10
C VAL A 50 2.06 2.14 -12.33
N ASP A 51 1.27 2.02 -13.39
CA ASP A 51 1.68 1.73 -14.76
C ASP A 51 1.48 2.96 -15.65
N ASP A 52 1.77 2.86 -16.95
CA ASP A 52 1.68 4.00 -17.87
C ASP A 52 0.27 4.58 -18.00
N GLY A 53 -0.78 3.78 -17.77
CA GLY A 53 -2.18 4.23 -17.82
C GLY A 53 -2.64 4.95 -16.56
N SER A 54 -2.15 4.52 -15.40
CA SER A 54 -2.51 5.09 -14.09
C SER A 54 -1.59 6.23 -13.65
N ARG A 55 -0.37 6.28 -14.18
CA ARG A 55 0.64 7.32 -13.92
C ARG A 55 0.09 8.75 -13.97
N PRO A 56 -0.58 9.22 -15.04
CA PRO A 56 -1.04 10.63 -15.12
C PRO A 56 -2.13 10.98 -14.10
N LEU A 57 -2.80 9.99 -13.50
CA LEU A 57 -3.85 10.22 -12.51
C LEU A 57 -3.30 10.34 -11.08
N LEU A 58 -2.14 9.73 -10.82
CA LEU A 58 -1.62 9.49 -9.47
C LEU A 58 -0.25 10.14 -9.20
N GLU A 59 0.54 10.44 -10.22
CA GLU A 59 1.78 11.20 -10.04
C GLU A 59 1.45 12.70 -9.91
N ARG A 60 1.71 13.27 -8.72
CA ARG A 60 1.60 14.69 -8.41
C ARG A 60 2.87 15.21 -7.76
#